data_AF-A0A822DDH2-F1
#
_entry.id   AF-A0A822DDH2-F1
#
_cell.length_a   1.000
_cell.length_b   1.000
_cell.length_c   1.000
_cell.angle_alpha   90.00
_cell.angle_beta   90.00
_cell.angle_gamma   90.00
#
_symmetry.space_group_name_H-M   'P 1'
#
loop_
_entity.id
_entity.type
_entity.pdbx_description
1 polymer ?
#
loop_
_entity_poly.entity_id
_entity_poly.type
_entity_poly.pdbx_seq_one_letter_code
_entity_poly.pdbx_strand_id
1 'polypeptide(L)'
;MKDIKAIRLTLDIIKKYNIENDVIFGAVDRIINKELQKEKFPSIPICADIETMMKFSQDYKQGRINENYSYEHDILGLFIEPHTRSILNKDLIDTIHKAGKPLAIVGSLLDDQNVQKEMIQLGIDIIFTDRPDILRQTLDSYSNK
;
A
#
# COMPACT_ATOMS: atom_id res chain seq x y z
N MET A 1 22.07 -4.28 6.33
CA MET A 1 20.99 -4.69 7.24
C MET A 1 20.46 -3.43 7.89
N LYS A 2 19.19 -3.05 7.68
CA LYS A 2 18.61 -1.89 8.38
C LYS A 2 18.68 -2.19 9.89
N ASP A 3 19.24 -1.26 10.65
CA ASP A 3 19.52 -1.45 12.07
C ASP A 3 18.20 -1.41 12.86
N ILE A 4 17.88 -2.45 13.63
CA ILE A 4 16.72 -2.46 14.54
C ILE A 4 16.75 -1.26 15.49
N LYS A 5 17.95 -0.75 15.83
CA LYS A 5 18.08 0.49 16.61
C LYS A 5 17.46 1.70 15.90
N ALA A 6 17.47 1.74 14.57
CA ALA A 6 16.84 2.81 13.81
C ALA A 6 15.31 2.82 13.98
N ILE A 7 14.68 1.65 14.21
CA ILE A 7 13.24 1.59 14.51
C ILE A 7 12.93 2.37 15.79
N ARG A 8 13.64 2.08 16.88
CA ARG A 8 13.44 2.75 18.17
C ARG A 8 13.67 4.25 18.10
N LEU A 9 14.77 4.66 17.48
CA LEU A 9 15.07 6.08 17.28
C LEU A 9 13.96 6.77 16.46
N THR A 10 13.40 6.09 15.46
CA THR A 10 12.29 6.64 14.66
C THR A 10 11.02 6.77 15.50
N LEU A 11 10.68 5.75 16.30
CA LEU A 11 9.52 5.79 17.18
C LEU A 11 9.64 6.88 18.26
N ASP A 12 10.83 7.09 18.81
CA ASP A 12 11.11 8.16 19.76
C ASP A 12 10.91 9.54 19.13
N ILE A 13 11.33 9.73 17.87
CA ILE A 13 11.10 10.97 17.11
C ILE A 13 9.61 11.19 16.89
N ILE A 14 8.89 10.18 16.43
CA ILE A 14 7.44 10.26 16.19
C ILE A 14 6.72 10.68 17.48
N LYS A 15 7.05 10.02 18.59
CA LYS A 15 6.51 10.33 19.92
C LYS A 15 6.84 11.74 20.38
N LYS A 16 8.09 12.15 20.20
CA LYS A 16 8.57 13.48 20.61
C LYS A 16 7.81 14.60 19.91
N TYR A 17 7.44 14.40 18.65
CA TYR A 17 6.72 15.39 17.85
C TYR A 17 5.20 15.15 17.80
N ASN A 18 4.69 14.07 18.39
CA ASN A 18 3.26 13.70 18.41
C ASN A 18 2.65 13.66 16.99
N ILE A 19 3.35 12.97 16.09
CA ILE A 19 3.01 12.82 14.67
C ILE A 19 2.56 11.39 14.31
N GLU A 20 2.07 10.62 15.29
CA GLU A 20 1.66 9.23 15.10
C GLU A 20 0.54 9.09 14.05
N ASN A 21 -0.32 10.10 13.93
CA ASN A 21 -1.44 10.07 12.98
C ASN A 21 -1.05 10.55 11.57
N ASP A 22 0.17 11.05 11.38
CA ASP A 22 0.68 11.57 10.11
C ASP A 22 1.69 10.63 9.44
N VAL A 23 1.92 9.45 10.03
CA VAL A 23 2.96 8.51 9.60
C VAL A 23 2.32 7.19 9.16
N ILE A 24 2.85 6.66 8.07
CA ILE A 24 2.64 5.27 7.63
C ILE A 24 4.01 4.61 7.61
N PHE A 25 4.13 3.41 8.19
CA PHE A 25 5.35 2.63 8.07
C PHE A 25 5.31 1.70 6.86
N GLY A 26 6.48 1.42 6.30
CA GLY A 26 6.65 0.40 5.28
C GLY A 26 8.12 0.09 5.08
N ALA A 27 8.44 -1.18 4.93
CA ALA A 27 9.77 -1.64 4.58
C ALA A 27 9.70 -2.70 3.48
N VAL A 28 10.68 -2.68 2.58
CA VAL A 28 10.88 -3.74 1.58
C VAL A 28 11.19 -5.08 2.25
N ASP A 29 11.92 -5.04 3.36
CA ASP A 29 12.35 -6.21 4.12
C ASP A 29 11.28 -6.59 5.16
N ARG A 30 10.72 -7.79 5.02
CA ARG A 30 9.69 -8.34 5.91
C ARG A 30 10.12 -8.41 7.37
N ILE A 31 11.40 -8.63 7.65
CA ILE A 31 11.92 -8.69 9.03
C ILE A 31 11.70 -7.35 9.71
N ILE A 32 11.93 -6.24 9.00
CA ILE A 32 11.75 -4.89 9.54
C ILE A 32 10.28 -4.60 9.83
N ASN A 33 9.36 -4.95 8.93
CA ASN A 33 7.92 -4.81 9.17
C ASN A 33 7.47 -5.63 10.39
N LYS A 34 7.98 -6.86 10.55
CA LYS A 34 7.67 -7.70 11.71
C LYS A 34 8.17 -7.13 13.04
N GLU A 35 9.38 -6.56 13.05
CA GLU A 35 9.87 -5.88 14.26
C GLU A 35 9.09 -4.59 14.54
N LEU A 36 8.77 -3.80 13.50
CA LEU A 36 7.91 -2.62 13.64
C LEU A 36 6.55 -2.98 14.23
N GLN A 37 5.92 -4.08 13.78
CA GLN A 37 4.60 -4.51 14.28
C GLN A 37 4.59 -4.76 15.79
N LYS A 38 5.72 -5.12 16.39
CA LYS A 38 5.85 -5.37 17.84
C LYS A 38 6.02 -4.09 18.66
N GLU A 39 6.68 -3.09 18.09
CA GLU A 39 7.09 -1.88 18.82
C GLU A 39 6.27 -0.63 18.47
N LYS A 40 5.55 -0.61 17.33
CA LYS A 40 4.82 0.57 16.84
C LYS A 40 3.68 0.99 17.76
N PHE A 41 3.31 2.27 17.66
CA PHE A 41 2.02 2.75 18.16
C PHE A 41 0.88 2.06 17.40
N PRO A 42 -0.18 1.58 18.09
CA PRO A 42 -1.30 0.91 17.41
C PRO A 42 -1.96 1.74 16.31
N SER A 43 -1.91 3.07 16.41
CA SER A 43 -2.47 4.01 15.44
C SER A 43 -1.70 4.10 14.13
N ILE A 44 -0.42 3.71 14.09
CA ILE A 44 0.41 3.86 12.89
C ILE A 44 0.20 2.64 11.99
N PRO A 45 -0.36 2.77 10.78
CA PRO A 45 -0.52 1.63 9.88
C PRO A 45 0.84 1.18 9.31
N ILE A 46 0.95 -0.12 9.00
CA ILE A 46 2.08 -0.68 8.24
C ILE A 46 1.62 -1.14 6.86
N CYS A 47 2.34 -0.70 5.83
CA CYS A 47 2.19 -1.13 4.45
C CYS A 47 2.96 -2.44 4.19
N ALA A 48 2.39 -3.30 3.33
CA ALA A 48 2.96 -4.58 2.95
C ALA A 48 4.41 -4.47 2.44
N ASP A 49 5.23 -5.46 2.80
CA ASP A 49 6.56 -5.68 2.22
C ASP A 49 6.47 -6.46 0.89
N ILE A 50 7.56 -6.49 0.11
CA ILE A 50 7.57 -7.08 -1.24
C ILE A 50 7.19 -8.58 -1.20
N GLU A 51 7.68 -9.35 -0.23
CA GLU A 51 7.35 -10.79 -0.15
C GLU A 51 5.86 -10.99 0.10
N THR A 52 5.28 -10.17 0.98
CA THR A 52 3.85 -10.21 1.27
C THR A 52 3.03 -9.80 0.04
N MET A 53 3.43 -8.76 -0.70
CA MET A 53 2.76 -8.35 -1.94
C MET A 53 2.78 -9.47 -3.00
N MET A 54 3.93 -10.13 -3.17
CA MET A 54 4.08 -11.24 -4.12
C MET A 54 3.23 -12.44 -3.73
N LYS A 55 3.26 -12.84 -2.45
CA LYS A 55 2.44 -13.94 -1.93
C LYS A 55 0.96 -13.64 -2.11
N PHE A 56 0.51 -12.44 -1.76
CA PHE A 56 -0.88 -12.02 -1.93
C PHE A 56 -1.33 -12.12 -3.40
N SER A 57 -0.50 -11.64 -4.33
CA SER A 57 -0.76 -11.74 -5.77
C SER A 57 -0.89 -13.20 -6.24
N GLN A 58 -0.05 -14.10 -5.74
CA GLN A 58 -0.09 -15.52 -6.07
C GLN A 58 -1.33 -16.20 -5.47
N ASP A 59 -1.65 -15.90 -4.22
CA ASP A 59 -2.84 -16.41 -3.53
C ASP A 59 -4.11 -15.97 -4.27
N TYR A 60 -4.18 -14.73 -4.75
CA TYR A 60 -5.33 -14.25 -5.50
C TYR A 60 -5.47 -14.98 -6.85
N LYS A 61 -4.37 -15.14 -7.60
CA LYS A 61 -4.36 -15.92 -8.85
C LYS A 61 -4.82 -17.36 -8.66
N GLN A 62 -4.64 -17.92 -7.47
CA GLN A 62 -5.05 -19.29 -7.12
C GLN A 62 -6.45 -19.36 -6.49
N GLY A 63 -7.18 -18.23 -6.43
CA GLY A 63 -8.52 -18.17 -5.84
C GLY A 63 -8.55 -18.34 -4.32
N ARG A 64 -7.43 -18.08 -3.63
CA ARG A 64 -7.29 -18.25 -2.17
C ARG A 64 -7.59 -16.98 -1.36
N ILE A 65 -7.74 -15.84 -2.03
CA ILE A 65 -8.08 -14.57 -1.38
C ILE A 65 -9.59 -14.41 -1.36
N ASN A 66 -10.10 -14.10 -0.18
CA ASN A 66 -11.46 -13.65 0.08
C ASN A 66 -11.42 -12.65 1.24
N GLU A 67 -12.59 -12.16 1.67
CA GLU A 67 -12.71 -11.20 2.76
C GLU A 67 -12.16 -11.69 4.12
N ASN A 68 -12.02 -13.01 4.30
CA ASN A 68 -11.50 -13.65 5.53
C ASN A 68 -10.01 -14.03 5.44
N TYR A 69 -9.32 -13.61 4.38
CA TYR A 69 -7.89 -13.87 4.24
C TYR A 69 -7.10 -13.26 5.41
N SER A 70 -6.05 -13.95 5.86
CA SER A 70 -5.22 -13.50 6.99
C SER A 70 -4.26 -12.40 6.56
N TYR A 71 -4.75 -11.17 6.45
CA TYR A 71 -3.97 -10.01 6.08
C TYR A 71 -2.97 -9.62 7.18
N GLU A 72 -1.67 -9.75 6.89
CA GLU A 72 -0.59 -9.44 7.85
C GLU A 72 -0.40 -7.93 8.07
N HIS A 73 -0.89 -7.09 7.16
CA HIS A 73 -0.61 -5.64 7.13
C HIS A 73 -1.88 -4.80 7.18
N ASP A 74 -1.73 -3.55 7.61
CA ASP A 74 -2.82 -2.57 7.70
C ASP A 74 -3.18 -2.04 6.31
N ILE A 75 -2.17 -1.80 5.47
CA ILE A 75 -2.30 -1.39 4.07
C ILE A 75 -1.72 -2.49 3.18
N LEU A 76 -2.50 -2.94 2.21
CA LEU A 76 -2.02 -3.91 1.21
C LEU A 76 -1.25 -3.21 0.11
N GLY A 77 -0.36 -3.95 -0.56
CA GLY A 77 0.45 -3.42 -1.65
C GLY A 77 0.43 -4.34 -2.86
N LEU A 78 0.45 -3.75 -4.06
CA LEU A 78 0.65 -4.47 -5.31
C LEU A 78 1.61 -3.71 -6.24
N PHE A 79 2.46 -4.47 -6.92
CA PHE A 79 3.28 -3.94 -8.02
C PHE A 79 2.47 -3.91 -9.31
N ILE A 80 2.39 -2.76 -9.96
CA ILE A 80 1.81 -2.61 -11.29
C ILE A 80 2.90 -2.52 -12.34
N GLU A 81 2.99 -3.59 -13.11
CA GLU A 81 3.85 -3.76 -14.26
C GLU A 81 3.01 -4.37 -15.39
N PRO A 82 3.45 -4.35 -16.66
CA PRO A 82 2.66 -4.86 -17.78
C PRO A 82 2.13 -6.30 -17.57
N HIS A 83 2.88 -7.14 -16.85
CA HIS A 83 2.54 -8.54 -16.59
C HIS A 83 1.71 -8.77 -15.31
N THR A 84 1.55 -7.75 -14.45
CA THR A 84 0.73 -7.83 -13.23
C THR A 84 -0.54 -7.01 -13.31
N ARG A 85 -0.67 -6.10 -14.30
CA ARG A 85 -1.85 -5.24 -14.47
C ARG A 85 -3.17 -6.00 -14.54
N SER A 86 -3.20 -7.18 -15.18
CA SER A 86 -4.41 -8.01 -15.29
C SER A 86 -4.93 -8.55 -13.96
N ILE A 87 -4.09 -8.55 -12.91
CA ILE A 87 -4.49 -8.93 -11.56
C ILE A 87 -5.40 -7.87 -10.95
N LEU A 88 -5.16 -6.59 -11.27
CA LEU A 88 -5.93 -5.46 -10.76
C LEU A 88 -7.25 -5.38 -11.51
N ASN A 89 -8.29 -5.96 -10.91
CA ASN A 89 -9.65 -5.92 -11.40
C ASN A 89 -10.62 -5.54 -10.28
N LYS A 90 -11.87 -5.25 -10.63
CA LYS A 90 -12.87 -4.75 -9.68
C LYS A 90 -13.17 -5.77 -8.57
N ASP A 91 -13.20 -7.06 -8.89
CA ASP A 91 -13.45 -8.13 -7.90
C ASP A 91 -12.36 -8.17 -6.83
N LEU A 92 -11.09 -8.01 -7.21
CA LEU A 92 -9.98 -7.91 -6.27
C LEU A 92 -10.14 -6.70 -5.36
N ILE A 93 -10.41 -5.52 -5.95
CA ILE A 93 -10.56 -4.28 -5.18
C ILE A 93 -11.72 -4.42 -4.19
N ASP A 94 -12.87 -4.91 -4.65
CA ASP A 94 -14.04 -5.07 -3.80
C ASP A 94 -13.81 -6.11 -2.69
N THR A 95 -13.05 -7.17 -2.96
CA THR A 95 -12.65 -8.16 -1.93
C THR A 95 -11.79 -7.52 -0.85
N ILE A 96 -10.81 -6.69 -1.24
CA ILE A 96 -9.92 -5.99 -0.32
C ILE A 96 -10.69 -4.95 0.51
N HIS A 97 -11.57 -4.18 -0.13
CA HIS A 97 -12.42 -3.19 0.55
C HIS A 97 -13.43 -3.84 1.50
N LYS A 98 -14.01 -5.00 1.15
CA LYS A 98 -14.87 -5.79 2.06
C LYS A 98 -14.12 -6.26 3.30
N ALA A 99 -12.83 -6.53 3.19
CA ALA A 99 -11.95 -6.83 4.32
C ALA A 99 -11.59 -5.59 5.16
N GLY A 100 -12.06 -4.39 4.78
CA GLY A 100 -11.77 -3.13 5.45
C GLY A 100 -10.32 -2.68 5.30
N LYS A 101 -9.64 -3.11 4.23
CA LYS A 101 -8.23 -2.79 3.98
C LYS A 101 -8.11 -1.80 2.83
N PRO A 102 -7.26 -0.76 2.95
CA PRO A 102 -6.85 0.05 1.81
C PRO A 102 -5.81 -0.71 0.97
N LEU A 103 -5.82 -0.44 -0.34
CA LEU A 103 -4.84 -0.93 -1.29
C LEU A 103 -3.94 0.20 -1.81
N ALA A 104 -2.65 0.01 -1.66
CA ALA A 104 -1.63 0.81 -2.31
C ALA A 104 -1.05 0.12 -3.55
N ILE A 105 -0.73 0.90 -4.57
CA ILE A 105 -0.03 0.43 -5.76
C ILE A 105 1.26 1.19 -6.00
N VAL A 106 2.27 0.47 -6.44
CA VAL A 106 3.62 0.95 -6.79
C VAL A 106 4.00 0.42 -8.15
N GLY A 107 4.72 1.19 -8.97
CA GLY A 107 5.19 0.70 -10.27
C GLY A 107 5.45 1.82 -11.26
N SER A 108 6.33 1.54 -12.22
CA SER A 108 6.78 2.53 -13.22
C SER A 108 5.66 3.07 -14.11
N LEU A 109 4.59 2.29 -14.29
CA LEU A 109 3.42 2.68 -15.09
C LEU A 109 2.59 3.81 -14.47
N LEU A 110 2.77 4.09 -13.18
CA LEU A 110 1.95 5.06 -12.43
C LEU A 110 2.30 6.52 -12.69
N ASP A 111 3.33 6.79 -13.48
CA ASP A 111 3.67 8.14 -13.92
C ASP A 111 2.84 8.59 -15.15
N ASP A 112 2.14 7.67 -15.80
CA ASP A 112 1.24 7.96 -16.91
C ASP A 112 -0.15 8.35 -16.41
N GLN A 113 -0.65 9.50 -16.87
CA GLN A 113 -1.95 10.03 -16.47
C GLN A 113 -3.12 9.08 -16.79
N ASN A 114 -3.09 8.36 -17.92
CA ASN A 114 -4.19 7.46 -18.28
C ASN A 114 -4.22 6.25 -17.36
N VAL A 115 -3.05 5.72 -16.98
CA VAL A 115 -2.95 4.66 -15.99
C VAL A 115 -3.45 5.14 -14.63
N GLN A 116 -3.05 6.33 -14.18
CA GLN A 116 -3.57 6.91 -12.93
C GLN A 116 -5.10 7.03 -12.94
N LYS A 117 -5.68 7.52 -14.06
CA LYS A 117 -7.15 7.61 -14.21
C LYS A 117 -7.83 6.26 -14.08
N GLU A 118 -7.30 5.22 -14.72
CA GLU A 118 -7.81 3.85 -14.64
C GLU A 118 -7.77 3.34 -13.20
N MET A 119 -6.64 3.53 -12.51
CA MET A 119 -6.46 3.09 -11.12
C MET A 119 -7.44 3.80 -10.17
N ILE A 120 -7.63 5.11 -10.34
CA ILE A 120 -8.61 5.88 -9.58
C ILE A 120 -10.04 5.35 -9.82
N GLN A 121 -10.41 5.10 -11.08
CA GLN A 121 -11.73 4.58 -11.44
C GLN A 121 -11.98 3.16 -10.91
N LEU A 122 -10.93 2.35 -10.82
CA LEU A 122 -11.02 1.00 -10.27
C LEU A 122 -11.30 1.02 -8.75
N GLY A 123 -10.97 2.13 -8.08
CA GLY A 123 -11.13 2.31 -6.64
C GLY A 123 -9.84 2.08 -5.84
N ILE A 124 -8.67 2.34 -6.44
CA ILE A 124 -7.40 2.28 -5.71
C ILE A 124 -7.33 3.43 -4.69
N ASP A 125 -6.85 3.12 -3.48
CA ASP A 125 -6.80 4.07 -2.38
C ASP A 125 -5.51 4.92 -2.38
N ILE A 126 -4.36 4.30 -2.69
CA ILE A 126 -3.04 4.95 -2.62
C ILE A 126 -2.24 4.65 -3.89
N ILE A 127 -1.78 5.70 -4.56
CA ILE A 127 -0.93 5.62 -5.76
C ILE A 127 0.44 6.21 -5.42
N PHE A 128 1.48 5.38 -5.46
CA PHE A 128 2.87 5.85 -5.39
C PHE A 128 3.38 6.14 -6.80
N THR A 129 3.78 7.39 -7.05
CA THR A 129 4.22 7.89 -8.35
C THR A 129 5.38 8.87 -8.18
N ASP A 130 6.28 8.89 -9.16
CA ASP A 130 7.35 9.88 -9.25
C ASP A 130 6.86 11.18 -9.95
N ARG A 131 5.60 11.20 -10.40
CA ARG A 131 4.90 12.34 -11.03
C ARG A 131 3.68 12.82 -10.22
N PRO A 132 3.89 13.29 -8.97
CA PRO A 132 2.79 13.79 -8.13
C PRO A 132 2.10 15.02 -8.73
N ASP A 133 2.78 15.79 -9.57
CA ASP A 133 2.22 16.90 -10.33
C ASP A 133 1.13 16.43 -11.30
N ILE A 134 1.37 15.33 -12.02
CA ILE A 134 0.40 14.72 -12.92
C ILE A 134 -0.75 14.11 -12.12
N LEU A 135 -0.45 13.39 -11.03
CA LEU A 135 -1.49 12.80 -10.18
C LEU A 135 -2.42 13.87 -9.63
N ARG A 136 -1.88 15.02 -9.23
CA ARG A 136 -2.69 16.14 -8.75
C ARG A 136 -3.64 16.66 -9.83
N GLN A 137 -3.14 16.92 -11.03
CA GLN A 137 -3.98 17.34 -12.17
C GLN A 137 -5.06 16.31 -12.49
N THR A 138 -4.72 15.02 -12.43
CA THR A 138 -5.66 13.93 -12.64
C THR A 138 -6.78 13.96 -11.60
N LEU A 139 -6.45 14.09 -10.31
CA LEU A 139 -7.44 14.17 -9.23
C LEU A 139 -8.32 15.42 -9.34
N ASP A 140 -7.74 16.58 -9.62
CA ASP A 140 -8.49 17.83 -9.78
C ASP A 140 -9.50 17.76 -10.95
N SER A 141 -9.26 16.91 -11.95
CA SER A 141 -10.20 16.66 -13.06
C SER A 141 -11.47 15.88 -12.66
N TYR A 142 -11.44 15.19 -11.51
CA TYR A 142 -12.60 14.51 -10.93
C TYR A 142 -13.37 15.39 -9.94
N SER A 143 -12.70 16.32 -9.25
CA SER A 143 -13.36 17.22 -8.29
C SER A 143 -14.13 18.36 -8.95
N ASN A 144 -13.81 18.69 -10.21
CA ASN A 144 -14.47 19.74 -10.99
C ASN A 144 -15.64 19.22 -11.85
N LYS A 145 -16.18 18.03 -11.54
CA LYS A 145 -17.38 17.45 -12.14
C LYS A 145 -18.49 17.36 -11.10
#